data_AF-X1NN54-F1
#
_entry.id   AF-X1NN54-F1
#
_cell.length_a   1.000
_cell.length_b   1.000
_cell.length_c   1.000
_cell.angle_alpha   90.00
_cell.angle_beta   90.00
_cell.angle_gamma   90.00
#
_symmetry.space_group_name_H-M   'P 1'
#
loop_
_entity.id
_entity.type
_entity.pdbx_description
1 polymer ?
#
loop_
_entity_poly.entity_id
_entity_poly.type
_entity_poly.pdbx_seq_one_letter_code
_entity_poly.pdbx_strand_id
1 'polypeptide(L)'
;VRDVHFSHYGRICPIETPEGPNIGLIGSLATYGRINQYGFIETPYRKVIAEVNNTYDELVGRTTQEAVLGDKGKTIVKARATITPKLATKLSQLPPRRIKVVSFVSDEVIYMTADKEDEYVIAQANAQLDERNQFVEERVEARLGDRYLLEARDRIEFMDVSPKQIVSVATALIPFLEHNDANRALMGANMQRQAVPLLRPEAPVVATGMEIEVAKHSGQVIFAQNAGVVTSVTSSQIVVTRDNGDKDIYPLMKFVRTNQGTCISQQPIVSKGNRVEPGQVLAD
;
A
#
# COMPACT_ATOMS: atom_id res chain seq x y z
N VAL A 1 19.67 11.08 18.01
CA VAL A 1 19.55 11.25 16.55
C VAL A 1 19.62 9.95 15.77
N ARG A 2 20.33 8.93 16.27
CA ARG A 2 20.43 7.61 15.61
C ARG A 2 19.31 6.66 15.98
N ASP A 3 18.61 6.95 17.08
CA ASP A 3 17.52 6.12 17.58
C ASP A 3 16.28 6.27 16.70
N VAL A 4 15.44 5.23 16.71
CA VAL A 4 14.16 5.24 16.00
C VAL A 4 13.17 6.09 16.80
N HIS A 5 12.67 7.15 16.18
CA HIS A 5 11.61 7.97 16.75
C HIS A 5 10.23 7.42 16.34
N PHE A 6 9.20 7.56 17.19
CA PHE A 6 7.86 7.02 16.91
C PHE A 6 7.27 7.61 15.61
N SER A 7 7.56 8.88 15.30
CA SER A 7 7.12 9.53 14.06
C SER A 7 7.74 8.96 12.79
N HIS A 8 8.77 8.11 12.88
CA HIS A 8 9.33 7.40 11.72
C HIS A 8 8.34 6.38 11.14
N TYR A 9 7.31 5.98 11.89
CA TYR A 9 6.30 5.02 11.46
C TYR A 9 5.71 5.40 10.09
N GLY A 10 5.85 4.50 9.12
CA GLY A 10 5.37 4.71 7.76
C GLY A 10 6.14 5.72 6.90
N ARG A 11 7.19 6.35 7.45
CA ARG A 11 8.00 7.37 6.78
C ARG A 11 9.41 6.87 6.49
N ILE A 12 10.10 6.42 7.53
CA ILE A 12 11.49 5.94 7.46
C ILE A 12 11.48 4.52 8.00
N CYS A 13 12.07 3.58 7.24
CA CYS A 13 12.14 2.20 7.67
C CYS A 13 13.01 2.08 8.92
N PRO A 14 12.52 1.43 10.00
CA PRO A 14 13.29 1.26 11.22
C PRO A 14 14.31 0.11 11.15
N ILE A 15 14.26 -0.70 10.09
CA ILE A 15 15.09 -1.91 9.92
C ILE A 15 16.29 -1.63 9.01
N GLU A 16 16.06 -1.00 7.85
CA GLU A 16 17.11 -0.80 6.86
C GLU A 16 17.96 0.43 7.17
N THR A 17 19.10 0.19 7.82
CA THR A 17 20.19 1.15 8.04
C THR A 17 21.53 0.44 7.84
N PRO A 18 22.60 1.14 7.39
CA PRO A 18 23.93 0.56 7.34
C PRO A 18 24.42 0.11 8.71
N GLU A 19 25.19 -0.98 8.71
CA GLU A 19 25.91 -1.45 9.88
C GLU A 19 27.17 -0.59 10.14
N GLY A 20 27.61 -0.53 11.40
CA GLY A 20 28.85 0.15 11.79
C GLY A 20 28.67 1.64 12.11
N PRO A 21 29.64 2.52 11.74
CA PRO A 21 29.69 3.90 12.26
C PRO A 21 28.53 4.78 11.78
N ASN A 22 27.83 4.39 10.71
CA ASN A 22 26.73 5.14 10.12
C ASN A 22 25.34 4.65 10.54
N ILE A 23 25.25 3.73 11.50
CA ILE A 23 23.97 3.23 12.00
C ILE A 23 23.08 4.38 12.49
N GLY A 24 21.83 4.39 12.03
CA GLY A 24 20.82 5.40 12.37
C GLY A 24 21.04 6.78 11.72
N LEU A 25 22.12 6.98 10.95
CA LEU A 25 22.36 8.23 10.20
C LEU A 25 21.88 8.15 8.76
N ILE A 26 21.83 6.95 8.20
CA ILE A 26 21.36 6.68 6.83
C ILE A 26 20.19 5.71 6.96
N GLY A 27 19.02 6.11 6.50
CA GLY A 27 17.83 5.27 6.45
C GLY A 27 17.22 5.25 5.06
N SER A 28 16.36 4.27 4.83
CA SER A 28 15.54 4.18 3.63
C SER A 28 14.13 4.71 3.87
N LEU A 29 13.51 5.28 2.84
CA LEU A 29 12.09 5.62 2.87
C LEU A 29 11.26 4.33 3.05
N ALA A 30 10.17 4.43 3.81
CA ALA A 30 9.21 3.35 3.91
C ALA A 30 8.41 3.20 2.59
N THR A 31 7.82 2.03 2.37
CA THR A 31 7.22 1.62 1.07
C THR A 31 6.19 2.60 0.52
N TYR A 32 5.36 3.20 1.38
CA TYR A 32 4.34 4.16 0.98
C TYR A 32 4.65 5.61 1.35
N GLY A 33 5.86 5.87 1.88
CA GLY A 33 6.28 7.22 2.25
C GLY A 33 6.35 8.12 1.01
N ARG A 34 5.90 9.37 1.13
CA ARG A 34 5.95 10.36 0.05
C ARG A 34 6.46 11.69 0.56
N ILE A 35 7.31 12.38 -0.20
CA ILE A 35 7.76 13.74 0.15
C ILE A 35 6.78 14.76 -0.41
N ASN A 36 6.32 15.70 0.42
CA ASN A 36 5.45 16.79 0.00
C ASN A 36 6.22 18.01 -0.52
N GLN A 37 5.50 19.02 -1.00
CA GLN A 37 6.10 20.23 -1.60
C GLN A 37 6.99 21.04 -0.64
N TYR A 38 6.87 20.83 0.67
CA TYR A 38 7.65 21.51 1.70
C TYR A 38 8.83 20.67 2.20
N GLY A 39 9.00 19.45 1.68
CA GLY A 39 10.08 18.54 2.08
C GLY A 39 9.75 17.64 3.28
N PHE A 40 8.51 17.62 3.77
CA PHE A 40 8.10 16.69 4.82
C PHE A 40 7.68 15.34 4.24
N ILE A 41 7.93 14.27 4.99
CA ILE A 41 7.49 12.92 4.61
C ILE A 41 6.07 12.70 5.13
N GLU A 42 5.19 12.32 4.21
CA GLU A 42 3.80 11.95 4.44
C GLU A 42 3.62 10.44 4.33
N THR A 43 2.65 9.94 5.08
CA THR A 43 2.24 8.54 5.10
C THR A 43 0.75 8.44 4.79
N PRO A 44 0.29 7.48 3.97
CA PRO A 44 -1.14 7.32 3.68
C PRO A 44 -1.88 6.58 4.80
N TYR A 45 -3.13 6.99 5.03
CA TYR A 45 -4.06 6.40 5.98
C TYR A 45 -5.46 6.31 5.39
N ARG A 46 -6.19 5.25 5.71
CA ARG A 46 -7.62 5.13 5.38
C ARG A 46 -8.44 5.87 6.42
N LYS A 47 -9.36 6.72 5.96
CA LYS A 47 -10.25 7.47 6.86
C LYS A 47 -11.31 6.55 7.47
N VAL A 48 -11.54 6.66 8.77
CA VAL A 48 -12.64 5.99 9.46
C VAL A 48 -13.81 6.95 9.60
N ILE A 49 -15.00 6.49 9.24
CA ILE A 49 -16.23 7.28 9.26
C ILE A 49 -17.16 6.73 10.34
N ALA A 50 -17.44 7.56 11.34
CA ALA A 50 -18.42 7.28 12.40
C ALA A 50 -19.76 8.02 12.19
N GLU A 51 -19.79 9.03 11.33
CA GLU A 51 -20.99 9.82 11.01
C GLU A 51 -21.18 9.92 9.50
N VAL A 52 -22.37 9.59 9.02
CA VAL A 52 -22.76 9.70 7.61
C VAL A 52 -23.88 10.71 7.43
N ASN A 53 -23.97 11.30 6.25
CA ASN A 53 -25.11 12.13 5.91
C ASN A 53 -26.35 11.24 5.75
N ASN A 54 -27.53 11.84 5.83
CA ASN A 54 -28.78 11.11 5.65
C ASN A 54 -29.09 10.74 4.18
N THR A 55 -28.07 10.63 3.33
CA THR A 55 -28.21 10.26 1.91
C THR A 55 -28.47 8.76 1.78
N TYR A 56 -29.32 8.35 0.83
CA TYR A 56 -29.68 6.95 0.64
C TYR A 56 -28.46 6.05 0.44
N ASP A 57 -27.56 6.43 -0.47
CA ASP A 57 -26.40 5.60 -0.85
C ASP A 57 -25.41 5.40 0.32
N GLU A 58 -25.23 6.41 1.17
CA GLU A 58 -24.33 6.33 2.33
C GLU A 58 -24.92 5.49 3.46
N LEU A 59 -26.25 5.43 3.58
CA LEU A 59 -26.95 4.77 4.68
C LEU A 59 -27.23 3.29 4.43
N VAL A 60 -27.44 2.87 3.18
CA VAL A 60 -27.84 1.49 2.87
C VAL A 60 -26.80 0.49 3.37
N GLY A 61 -27.25 -0.49 4.15
CA GLY A 61 -26.38 -1.52 4.70
C GLY A 61 -25.55 -1.08 5.92
N ARG A 62 -25.58 0.19 6.33
CA ARG A 62 -24.87 0.62 7.54
C ARG A 62 -25.61 0.21 8.81
N THR A 63 -24.87 0.10 9.91
CA THR A 63 -25.42 -0.24 11.22
C THR A 63 -25.46 1.03 12.05
N THR A 64 -26.62 1.39 12.58
CA THR A 64 -26.76 2.59 13.41
C THR A 64 -26.14 2.37 14.78
N GLN A 65 -25.43 3.36 15.31
CA GLN A 65 -24.86 3.29 16.66
C GLN A 65 -25.91 3.65 17.70
N GLU A 66 -26.60 4.78 17.48
CA GLU A 66 -27.67 5.29 18.34
C GLU A 66 -29.05 5.17 17.66
N ALA A 67 -30.10 5.27 18.45
CA ALA A 67 -31.46 5.27 17.92
C ALA A 67 -31.73 6.58 17.16
N VAL A 68 -32.10 6.47 15.88
CA VAL A 68 -32.40 7.65 15.05
C VAL A 68 -33.84 8.08 15.29
N LEU A 69 -34.01 9.26 15.87
CA LEU A 69 -35.31 9.89 16.11
C LEU A 69 -35.74 10.73 14.91
N GLY A 70 -37.02 10.62 14.53
CA GLY A 70 -37.64 11.53 13.55
C GLY A 70 -38.03 12.87 14.18
N ASP A 71 -38.50 13.81 13.36
CA ASP A 71 -38.86 15.19 13.78
C ASP A 71 -39.95 15.27 14.87
N LYS A 72 -40.68 14.16 15.09
CA LYS A 72 -41.73 14.05 16.12
C LYS A 72 -41.29 13.23 17.34
N GLY A 73 -39.98 13.02 17.55
CA GLY A 73 -39.45 12.21 18.66
C GLY A 73 -39.73 10.70 18.54
N LYS A 74 -40.27 10.24 17.40
CA LYS A 74 -40.53 8.81 17.15
C LYS A 74 -39.27 8.13 16.64
N THR A 75 -38.87 7.03 17.27
CA THR A 75 -37.73 6.20 16.84
C THR A 75 -38.01 5.58 15.47
N ILE A 76 -37.21 5.94 14.47
CA ILE A 76 -37.29 5.39 13.10
C ILE A 76 -36.43 4.12 13.00
N VAL A 77 -35.24 4.16 13.61
CA VAL A 77 -34.29 3.04 13.66
C VAL A 77 -33.84 2.84 15.10
N LYS A 78 -33.84 1.58 15.57
CA LYS A 78 -33.30 1.21 16.89
C LYS A 78 -31.77 1.26 16.87
N ALA A 79 -31.15 1.54 18.01
CA ALA A 79 -29.70 1.41 18.15
C ALA A 79 -29.23 0.00 17.74
N ARG A 80 -28.08 -0.08 17.08
CA ARG A 80 -27.48 -1.33 16.55
C ARG A 80 -28.32 -2.04 15.48
N ALA A 81 -29.28 -1.37 14.84
CA ALA A 81 -30.02 -1.95 13.73
C ALA A 81 -29.38 -1.64 12.37
N THR A 82 -29.35 -2.65 11.49
CA THR A 82 -28.94 -2.49 10.09
C THR A 82 -29.99 -1.71 9.31
N ILE A 83 -29.53 -0.70 8.56
CA ILE A 83 -30.38 0.11 7.69
C ILE A 83 -30.72 -0.68 6.43
N THR A 84 -31.96 -1.14 6.36
CA THR A 84 -32.53 -1.75 5.14
C THR A 84 -32.87 -0.65 4.12
N PRO A 85 -32.98 -0.98 2.82
CA PRO A 85 -33.37 -0.03 1.78
C PRO A 85 -34.63 0.79 2.12
N LYS A 86 -35.64 0.15 2.72
CA LYS A 86 -36.87 0.81 3.16
C LYS A 86 -36.64 1.84 4.28
N LEU A 87 -35.67 1.59 5.16
CA LEU A 87 -35.30 2.53 6.22
C LEU A 87 -34.45 3.67 5.66
N ALA A 88 -33.53 3.38 4.74
CA ALA A 88 -32.71 4.40 4.08
C ALA A 88 -33.58 5.45 3.36
N THR A 89 -34.62 5.03 2.62
CA THR A 89 -35.53 5.97 1.94
C THR A 89 -36.30 6.86 2.93
N LYS A 90 -36.67 6.33 4.10
CA LYS A 90 -37.35 7.14 5.14
C LYS A 90 -36.39 8.14 5.79
N LEU A 91 -35.13 7.77 5.97
CA LEU A 91 -34.10 8.63 6.55
C LEU A 91 -33.66 9.73 5.58
N SER A 92 -33.66 9.44 4.26
CA SER A 92 -33.32 10.42 3.23
C SER A 92 -34.39 11.47 2.97
N GLN A 93 -35.63 11.23 3.40
CA GLN A 93 -36.72 12.20 3.33
C GLN A 93 -36.71 13.23 4.48
N LEU A 94 -35.87 13.01 5.50
CA LEU A 94 -35.73 13.93 6.61
C LEU A 94 -34.82 15.11 6.23
N PRO A 95 -34.93 16.25 6.95
CA PRO A 95 -33.98 17.35 6.75
C PRO A 95 -32.53 16.88 6.99
N PRO A 96 -31.56 17.49 6.28
CA PRO A 96 -30.15 17.09 6.34
C PRO A 96 -29.66 16.99 7.77
N ARG A 97 -29.21 15.80 8.16
CA ARG A 97 -28.67 15.51 9.50
C ARG A 97 -27.58 14.47 9.41
N ARG A 98 -26.62 14.52 10.34
CA ARG A 98 -25.62 13.48 10.51
C ARG A 98 -26.17 12.35 11.37
N ILE A 99 -26.01 11.12 10.90
CA ILE A 99 -26.44 9.91 11.59
C ILE A 99 -25.18 9.18 12.05
N LYS A 100 -25.09 8.94 13.37
CA LYS A 100 -24.04 8.11 13.95
C LYS A 100 -24.23 6.65 13.56
N VAL A 101 -23.25 6.12 12.88
CA VAL A 101 -23.18 4.72 12.47
C VAL A 101 -22.00 4.06 13.16
N VAL A 102 -22.01 2.72 13.18
CA VAL A 102 -20.83 1.97 13.60
C VAL A 102 -19.67 2.37 12.70
N SER A 103 -18.56 2.79 13.32
CA SER A 103 -17.34 3.19 12.64
C SER A 103 -16.95 2.18 11.58
N PHE A 104 -16.80 2.65 10.34
CA PHE A 104 -16.35 1.85 9.22
C PHE A 104 -15.19 2.52 8.50
N VAL A 105 -14.34 1.70 7.90
CA VAL A 105 -13.16 2.14 7.17
C VAL A 105 -13.55 2.48 5.73
N SER A 106 -13.27 3.71 5.33
CA SER A 106 -13.47 4.21 3.97
C SER A 106 -12.33 3.79 3.05
N ASP A 107 -12.58 3.87 1.74
CA ASP A 107 -11.55 3.73 0.70
C ASP A 107 -10.87 5.07 0.41
N GLU A 108 -11.30 6.15 1.06
CA GLU A 108 -10.63 7.45 1.03
C GLU A 108 -9.27 7.36 1.76
N VAL A 109 -8.19 7.54 0.98
CA VAL A 109 -6.82 7.54 1.48
C VAL A 109 -6.31 8.97 1.60
N ILE A 110 -5.88 9.35 2.81
CA ILE A 110 -5.36 10.68 3.13
C ILE A 110 -3.89 10.55 3.51
N TYR A 111 -3.04 11.38 2.90
CA TYR A 111 -1.63 11.48 3.25
C TYR A 111 -1.44 12.48 4.39
N MET A 112 -0.75 12.07 5.44
CA MET A 112 -0.53 12.89 6.64
C MET A 112 0.96 13.01 6.98
N THR A 113 1.37 14.23 7.29
CA THR A 113 2.67 14.56 7.90
C THR A 113 2.66 14.18 9.39
N ALA A 114 3.84 14.13 10.01
CA ALA A 114 3.99 13.67 11.40
C ALA A 114 3.25 14.56 12.41
N ASP A 115 3.27 15.88 12.21
CA ASP A 115 2.57 16.87 13.04
C ASP A 115 1.05 16.64 13.04
N LYS A 116 0.47 16.31 11.89
CA LYS A 116 -0.97 16.02 11.78
C LYS A 116 -1.32 14.63 12.32
N GLU A 117 -0.42 13.66 12.13
CA GLU A 117 -0.64 12.29 12.61
C GLU A 117 -0.82 12.24 14.13
N ASP A 118 -0.04 13.03 14.87
CA ASP A 118 -0.04 13.05 16.34
C ASP A 118 -1.38 13.49 16.96
N GLU A 119 -2.24 14.16 16.19
CA GLU A 119 -3.56 14.62 16.65
C GLU A 119 -4.63 13.53 16.61
N TYR A 120 -4.40 12.43 15.88
CA TYR A 120 -5.43 11.44 15.57
C TYR A 120 -5.15 10.05 16.17
N VAL A 121 -6.23 9.32 16.46
CA VAL A 121 -6.15 7.91 16.88
C VAL A 121 -6.18 7.00 15.66
N ILE A 122 -5.10 6.25 15.45
CA ILE A 122 -4.88 5.43 14.24
C ILE A 122 -4.85 3.95 14.59
N ALA A 123 -5.75 3.18 13.98
CA ALA A 123 -5.78 1.73 14.09
C ALA A 123 -4.75 1.04 13.17
N GLN A 124 -4.28 -0.13 13.61
CA GLN A 124 -3.39 -0.96 12.80
C GLN A 124 -4.12 -1.61 11.62
N ALA A 125 -3.38 -1.94 10.55
CA ALA A 125 -3.92 -2.55 9.34
C ALA A 125 -4.47 -3.98 9.53
N ASN A 126 -4.09 -4.67 10.61
CA ASN A 126 -4.53 -6.03 10.95
C ASN A 126 -5.85 -6.08 11.73
N ALA A 127 -6.44 -4.93 12.09
CA ALA A 127 -7.71 -4.88 12.79
C ALA A 127 -8.81 -5.60 11.99
N GLN A 128 -9.59 -6.46 12.65
CA GLN A 128 -10.61 -7.26 11.99
C GLN A 128 -11.80 -6.40 11.55
N LEU A 129 -12.11 -6.47 10.26
CA LEU A 129 -13.24 -5.79 9.64
C LEU A 129 -14.27 -6.81 9.12
N ASP A 130 -15.54 -6.43 9.12
CA ASP A 130 -16.62 -7.20 8.50
C ASP A 130 -16.74 -6.93 6.98
N GLU A 131 -17.69 -7.61 6.31
CA GLU A 131 -17.97 -7.43 4.87
C GLU A 131 -18.34 -5.99 4.46
N ARG A 132 -18.64 -5.12 5.44
CA ARG A 132 -19.02 -3.71 5.25
C ARG A 132 -17.95 -2.75 5.73
N ASN A 133 -16.74 -3.24 5.98
CA ASN A 133 -15.60 -2.51 6.53
C ASN A 133 -15.83 -1.94 7.95
N GLN A 134 -16.77 -2.48 8.74
CA GLN A 134 -16.98 -2.10 10.14
C GLN A 134 -16.05 -2.90 11.05
N PHE A 135 -15.58 -2.28 12.14
CA PHE A 135 -14.79 -2.99 13.15
C PHE A 135 -15.63 -4.05 13.87
N VAL A 136 -15.14 -5.30 13.83
CA VAL A 136 -15.78 -6.45 14.49
C VAL A 136 -15.66 -6.33 16.02
N GLU A 137 -14.48 -5.94 16.49
CA GLU A 137 -14.19 -5.78 17.91
C GLU A 137 -14.67 -4.42 18.44
N GLU A 138 -15.13 -4.37 19.70
CA GLU A 138 -15.54 -3.10 20.34
C GLU A 138 -14.33 -2.24 20.72
N ARG A 139 -13.18 -2.86 21.01
CA ARG A 139 -11.90 -2.21 21.31
C ARG A 139 -10.85 -2.69 20.33
N VAL A 140 -10.07 -1.77 19.78
CA VAL A 140 -9.06 -2.06 18.76
C VAL A 140 -7.73 -1.46 19.20
N GLU A 141 -6.63 -2.14 18.88
CA GLU A 141 -5.29 -1.59 19.07
C GLU A 141 -5.07 -0.38 18.16
N ALA A 142 -4.71 0.73 18.79
CA ALA A 142 -4.47 1.99 18.11
C ALA A 142 -3.24 2.70 18.67
N ARG A 143 -2.72 3.63 17.88
CA ARG A 143 -1.67 4.57 18.28
C ARG A 143 -2.21 5.99 18.37
N LEU A 144 -1.66 6.76 19.30
CA LEU A 144 -1.85 8.20 19.43
C LEU A 144 -0.51 8.83 19.85
N GLY A 145 0.18 9.42 18.89
CA GLY A 145 1.56 9.89 19.05
C GLY A 145 2.51 8.74 19.43
N ASP A 146 3.14 8.84 20.59
CA ASP A 146 4.07 7.84 21.14
C ASP A 146 3.39 6.71 21.93
N ARG A 147 2.08 6.79 22.16
CA ARG A 147 1.33 5.83 22.98
C ARG A 147 0.61 4.78 22.15
N TYR A 148 0.79 3.52 22.54
CA TYR A 148 0.00 2.38 22.07
C TYR A 148 -1.10 2.09 23.09
N LEU A 149 -2.34 2.01 22.63
CA LEU A 149 -3.51 1.90 23.50
C LEU A 149 -4.60 1.05 22.86
N LEU A 150 -5.49 0.52 23.70
CA LEU A 150 -6.72 -0.14 23.28
C LEU A 150 -7.87 0.85 23.39
N GLU A 151 -8.25 1.45 22.27
CA GLU A 151 -9.33 2.47 22.21
C GLU A 151 -10.64 1.83 21.75
N ALA A 152 -11.76 2.49 22.04
CA ALA A 152 -13.05 2.08 21.49
C ALA A 152 -13.10 2.37 19.99
N ARG A 153 -13.74 1.50 19.20
CA ARG A 153 -13.86 1.68 17.73
C ARG A 153 -14.48 3.01 17.30
N ASP A 154 -15.25 3.64 18.17
CA ASP A 154 -15.93 4.91 17.92
C ASP A 154 -14.99 6.13 18.03
N ARG A 155 -13.80 5.95 18.61
CA ARG A 155 -12.76 6.99 18.74
C ARG A 155 -11.66 6.89 17.69
N ILE A 156 -11.69 5.85 16.86
CA ILE A 156 -10.68 5.64 15.81
C ILE A 156 -11.05 6.54 14.63
N GLU A 157 -10.10 7.35 14.19
CA GLU A 157 -10.31 8.32 13.10
C GLU A 157 -9.64 7.87 11.80
N PHE A 158 -8.56 7.10 11.90
CA PHE A 158 -7.80 6.59 10.76
C PHE A 158 -7.35 5.14 10.97
N MET A 159 -6.99 4.48 9.88
CA MET A 159 -6.42 3.13 9.88
C MET A 159 -5.23 3.06 8.91
N ASP A 160 -4.20 2.31 9.26
CA ASP A 160 -3.08 2.03 8.35
C ASP A 160 -3.58 1.35 7.04
N VAL A 161 -2.95 1.66 5.90
CA VAL A 161 -3.36 1.11 4.61
C VAL A 161 -2.88 -0.33 4.43
N SER A 162 -1.70 -0.65 4.94
CA SER A 162 -1.09 -1.97 4.78
C SER A 162 -0.06 -2.27 5.88
N PRO A 163 0.12 -3.52 6.30
CA PRO A 163 1.18 -3.90 7.24
C PRO A 163 2.59 -3.57 6.73
N LYS A 164 2.82 -3.62 5.41
CA LYS A 164 4.14 -3.30 4.82
C LYS A 164 4.47 -1.80 4.79
N GLN A 165 3.55 -0.95 5.23
CA GLN A 165 3.73 0.50 5.26
C GLN A 165 4.90 0.93 6.14
N ILE A 166 5.25 0.16 7.16
CA ILE A 166 6.33 0.49 8.11
C ILE A 166 7.73 0.17 7.59
N VAL A 167 7.84 -0.69 6.59
CA VAL A 167 9.13 -1.22 6.12
C VAL A 167 9.55 -0.63 4.77
N SER A 168 10.84 -0.66 4.47
CA SER A 168 11.38 -0.30 3.16
C SER A 168 11.11 -1.39 2.13
N VAL A 169 11.37 -1.06 0.86
CA VAL A 169 11.24 -2.00 -0.26
C VAL A 169 12.11 -3.24 -0.06
N ALA A 170 13.38 -3.08 0.33
CA ALA A 170 14.30 -4.22 0.54
C ALA A 170 13.85 -5.09 1.74
N THR A 171 13.41 -4.46 2.82
CA THR A 171 12.92 -5.18 3.99
C THR A 171 11.62 -5.93 3.67
N ALA A 172 10.75 -5.38 2.82
CA ALA A 172 9.52 -6.01 2.36
C ALA A 172 9.72 -7.24 1.45
N LEU A 173 10.94 -7.49 0.97
CA LEU A 173 11.31 -8.70 0.21
C LEU A 173 11.67 -9.88 1.12
N ILE A 174 11.73 -9.69 2.44
CA ILE A 174 12.04 -10.77 3.39
C ILE A 174 10.75 -11.52 3.74
N PRO A 175 10.57 -12.79 3.34
CA PRO A 175 9.43 -13.58 3.80
C PRO A 175 9.54 -13.89 5.29
N PHE A 176 8.40 -14.00 5.97
CA PHE A 176 8.31 -14.31 7.41
C PHE A 176 9.07 -13.29 8.30
N LEU A 177 9.10 -12.03 7.89
CA LEU A 177 9.81 -10.96 8.61
C LEU A 177 9.40 -10.87 10.09
N GLU A 178 8.12 -11.06 10.38
CA GLU A 178 7.53 -11.06 11.73
C GLU A 178 8.10 -12.14 12.65
N HIS A 179 8.74 -13.18 12.09
CA HIS A 179 9.39 -14.25 12.84
C HIS A 179 10.91 -14.06 12.98
N ASN A 180 11.44 -12.95 12.46
CA ASN A 180 12.87 -12.63 12.51
C ASN A 180 13.16 -11.53 13.54
N ASP A 181 14.28 -11.64 14.24
CA ASP A 181 14.78 -10.54 15.06
C ASP A 181 15.20 -9.35 14.18
N ALA A 182 14.99 -8.12 14.69
CA ALA A 182 15.25 -6.89 13.95
C ALA A 182 16.70 -6.78 13.46
N ASN A 183 17.69 -7.23 14.26
CA ASN A 183 19.09 -7.17 13.87
C ASN A 183 19.39 -8.09 12.68
N ARG A 184 18.75 -9.27 12.64
CA ARG A 184 18.92 -10.23 11.54
C ARG A 184 18.19 -9.78 10.28
N ALA A 185 17.00 -9.20 10.44
CA ALA A 185 16.28 -8.59 9.34
C ALA A 185 17.08 -7.45 8.70
N LEU A 186 17.72 -6.60 9.52
CA LEU A 186 18.60 -5.52 9.06
C LEU A 186 19.76 -6.07 8.23
N MET A 187 20.47 -7.07 8.74
CA MET A 187 21.57 -7.72 8.00
C MET A 187 21.06 -8.30 6.68
N GLY A 188 19.92 -8.99 6.71
CA GLY A 188 19.29 -9.58 5.53
C GLY A 188 18.95 -8.55 4.45
N ALA A 189 18.30 -7.45 4.83
CA ALA A 189 17.96 -6.36 3.92
C ALA A 189 19.21 -5.73 3.29
N ASN A 190 20.27 -5.54 4.07
CA ASN A 190 21.54 -5.01 3.57
C ASN A 190 22.26 -5.98 2.63
N MET A 191 22.25 -7.28 2.93
CA MET A 191 22.87 -8.32 2.11
C MET A 191 22.19 -8.49 0.76
N GLN A 192 20.86 -8.29 0.67
CA GLN A 192 20.14 -8.35 -0.61
C GLN A 192 20.70 -7.36 -1.64
N ARG A 193 21.11 -6.16 -1.21
CA ARG A 193 21.69 -5.13 -2.09
C ARG A 193 23.10 -5.47 -2.58
N GLN A 194 23.74 -6.47 -1.99
CA GLN A 194 25.09 -6.93 -2.34
C GLN A 194 25.05 -8.18 -3.23
N ALA A 195 23.87 -8.73 -3.51
CA ALA A 195 23.71 -9.88 -4.38
C ALA A 195 24.28 -9.60 -5.77
N VAL A 196 25.01 -10.57 -6.32
CA VAL A 196 25.59 -10.48 -7.66
C VAL A 196 24.65 -11.14 -8.68
N PRO A 197 24.43 -10.54 -9.86
CA PRO A 197 23.66 -11.17 -10.92
C PRO A 197 24.30 -12.48 -11.38
N LEU A 198 23.52 -13.56 -11.41
CA LEU A 198 23.95 -14.87 -11.88
C LEU A 198 23.78 -15.00 -13.41
N LEU A 199 24.48 -15.96 -14.02
CA LEU A 199 24.32 -16.27 -15.45
C LEU A 199 22.91 -16.73 -15.80
N ARG A 200 22.26 -17.44 -14.89
CA ARG A 200 20.88 -17.92 -15.01
C ARG A 200 20.15 -17.62 -13.70
N PRO A 201 19.46 -16.48 -13.58
CA PRO A 201 18.66 -16.18 -12.41
C PRO A 201 17.45 -17.13 -12.35
N GLU A 202 17.01 -17.43 -11.14
CA GLU A 202 15.81 -18.21 -10.86
C GLU A 202 14.98 -17.45 -9.83
N ALA A 203 13.67 -17.42 -10.05
CA ALA A 203 12.75 -16.77 -9.12
C ALA A 203 12.68 -17.56 -7.80
N PRO A 204 12.56 -16.90 -6.65
CA PRO A 204 12.41 -17.60 -5.38
C PRO A 204 11.09 -18.37 -5.35
N VAL A 205 11.12 -19.59 -4.80
CA VAL A 205 9.92 -20.43 -4.64
C VAL A 205 8.97 -19.83 -3.59
N VAL A 206 9.51 -19.15 -2.58
CA VAL A 206 8.77 -18.44 -1.55
C VAL A 206 9.03 -16.95 -1.71
N ALA A 207 7.99 -16.19 -2.04
CA ALA A 207 8.04 -14.77 -2.39
C ALA A 207 7.07 -13.95 -1.53
N THR A 208 7.32 -12.65 -1.38
CA THR A 208 6.43 -11.73 -0.64
C THR A 208 5.41 -11.04 -1.55
N GLY A 209 5.62 -11.09 -2.86
CA GLY A 209 4.84 -10.36 -3.87
C GLY A 209 5.37 -8.95 -4.13
N MET A 210 6.41 -8.51 -3.43
CA MET A 210 7.05 -7.21 -3.69
C MET A 210 8.03 -7.28 -4.89
N GLU A 211 8.52 -8.47 -5.23
CA GLU A 211 9.53 -8.73 -6.27
C GLU A 211 9.12 -8.13 -7.62
N ILE A 212 7.86 -8.32 -8.01
CA ILE A 212 7.31 -7.81 -9.28
C ILE A 212 7.34 -6.28 -9.31
N GLU A 213 6.91 -5.62 -8.23
CA GLU A 213 6.91 -4.17 -8.13
C GLU A 213 8.33 -3.61 -8.10
N VAL A 214 9.27 -4.27 -7.40
CA VAL A 214 10.69 -3.90 -7.41
C VAL A 214 11.27 -4.01 -8.81
N ALA A 215 11.06 -5.12 -9.50
CA ALA A 215 11.56 -5.34 -10.85
C ALA A 215 11.00 -4.30 -11.82
N LYS A 216 9.70 -4.00 -11.72
CA LYS A 216 9.01 -2.99 -12.53
C LYS A 216 9.54 -1.58 -12.33
N HIS A 217 9.80 -1.18 -11.09
CA HIS A 217 10.29 0.16 -10.77
C HIS A 217 11.82 0.28 -10.77
N SER A 218 12.56 -0.82 -10.98
CA SER A 218 14.03 -0.82 -11.08
C SER A 218 14.57 -0.15 -12.34
N GLY A 219 13.75 -0.04 -13.39
CA GLY A 219 14.15 0.45 -14.70
C GLY A 219 15.03 -0.51 -15.51
N GLN A 220 15.28 -1.73 -15.03
CA GLN A 220 16.07 -2.75 -15.75
C GLN A 220 15.22 -3.66 -16.63
N VAL A 221 13.95 -3.86 -16.28
CA VAL A 221 13.00 -4.69 -17.03
C VAL A 221 12.35 -3.85 -18.14
N ILE A 222 12.17 -4.44 -19.32
CA ILE A 222 11.55 -3.77 -20.46
C ILE A 222 10.07 -4.12 -20.52
N PHE A 223 9.22 -3.08 -20.57
CA PHE A 223 7.77 -3.21 -20.65
C PHE A 223 7.25 -2.78 -22.02
N ALA A 224 6.19 -3.45 -22.48
CA ALA A 224 5.43 -3.04 -23.65
C ALA A 224 4.73 -1.70 -23.34
N GLN A 225 4.93 -0.71 -24.21
CA GLN A 225 4.27 0.59 -24.06
C GLN A 225 2.84 0.57 -24.62
N ASN A 226 2.61 -0.24 -25.65
CA ASN A 226 1.35 -0.31 -26.39
C ASN A 226 0.96 -1.75 -26.65
N ALA A 227 -0.34 -1.97 -26.86
CA ALA A 227 -0.85 -3.25 -27.32
C ALA A 227 -0.37 -3.54 -28.75
N GLY A 228 0.02 -4.79 -29.02
CA GLY A 228 0.43 -5.19 -30.36
C GLY A 228 0.90 -6.64 -30.44
N VAL A 229 1.37 -7.04 -31.62
CA VAL A 229 1.90 -8.37 -31.88
C VAL A 229 3.40 -8.30 -32.07
N VAL A 230 4.14 -9.18 -31.38
CA VAL A 230 5.58 -9.29 -31.50
C VAL A 230 5.93 -9.84 -32.89
N THR A 231 6.50 -9.00 -33.76
CA THR A 231 6.82 -9.39 -35.14
C THR A 231 8.26 -9.87 -35.31
N SER A 232 9.17 -9.43 -34.44
CA SER A 232 10.56 -9.89 -34.43
C SER A 232 11.10 -9.95 -33.00
N VAL A 233 11.81 -11.02 -32.69
CA VAL A 233 12.56 -11.19 -31.43
C VAL A 233 13.96 -11.61 -31.80
N THR A 234 14.95 -10.81 -31.43
CA THR A 234 16.38 -11.16 -31.52
C THR A 234 17.03 -11.00 -30.15
N SER A 235 18.28 -11.43 -30.03
CA SER A 235 19.07 -11.16 -28.82
C SER A 235 19.37 -9.68 -28.63
N SER A 236 19.30 -8.85 -29.67
CA SER A 236 19.64 -7.43 -29.60
C SER A 236 18.43 -6.51 -29.51
N GLN A 237 17.25 -6.94 -29.96
CA GLN A 237 16.04 -6.10 -29.97
C GLN A 237 14.75 -6.92 -30.07
N ILE A 238 13.67 -6.33 -29.59
CA ILE A 238 12.30 -6.82 -29.75
C ILE A 238 11.52 -5.79 -30.58
N VAL A 239 10.77 -6.25 -31.58
CA VAL A 239 9.91 -5.40 -32.40
C VAL A 239 8.46 -5.81 -32.20
N VAL A 240 7.64 -4.86 -31.74
CA VAL A 240 6.19 -5.03 -31.56
C VAL A 240 5.48 -4.19 -32.61
N THR A 241 4.65 -4.82 -33.43
CA THR A 241 3.78 -4.12 -34.37
C THR A 241 2.45 -3.87 -33.69
N ARG A 242 2.13 -2.59 -33.48
CA ARG A 242 0.91 -2.12 -32.85
C ARG A 242 -0.31 -2.42 -33.73
N ASP A 243 -1.49 -2.40 -33.13
CA ASP A 243 -2.76 -2.62 -33.84
C ASP A 243 -3.03 -1.54 -34.93
N ASN A 244 -2.40 -0.36 -34.82
CA ASN A 244 -2.47 0.71 -35.82
C ASN A 244 -1.46 0.56 -36.98
N GLY A 245 -0.61 -0.47 -36.97
CA GLY A 245 0.41 -0.73 -37.98
C GLY A 245 1.80 -0.12 -37.70
N ASP A 246 1.93 0.74 -36.68
CA ASP A 246 3.23 1.28 -36.27
C ASP A 246 4.10 0.22 -35.60
N LYS A 247 5.42 0.43 -35.59
CA LYS A 247 6.39 -0.50 -34.99
C LYS A 247 7.10 0.14 -33.81
N ASP A 248 6.99 -0.50 -32.66
CA ASP A 248 7.79 -0.21 -31.48
C ASP A 248 9.04 -1.09 -31.49
N ILE A 249 10.21 -0.46 -31.36
CA ILE A 249 11.51 -1.13 -31.34
C ILE A 249 12.12 -0.96 -29.95
N TYR A 250 12.38 -2.07 -29.28
CA TYR A 250 12.96 -2.14 -27.95
C TYR A 250 14.37 -2.73 -28.04
N PRO A 251 15.43 -1.92 -27.96
CA PRO A 251 16.80 -2.43 -27.94
C PRO A 251 17.11 -3.08 -26.58
N LEU A 252 17.77 -4.23 -26.61
CA LEU A 252 18.19 -4.98 -25.43
C LEU A 252 19.65 -4.70 -25.10
N MET A 253 19.94 -4.49 -23.82
CA MET A 253 21.30 -4.39 -23.30
C MET A 253 21.94 -5.78 -23.22
N LYS A 254 23.12 -5.94 -23.83
CA LYS A 254 23.87 -7.22 -23.81
C LYS A 254 25.28 -7.01 -23.28
N PHE A 255 25.62 -7.77 -22.24
CA PHE A 255 26.95 -7.82 -21.62
C PHE A 255 27.49 -6.44 -21.23
N VAL A 256 26.63 -5.57 -20.71
CA VAL A 256 27.00 -4.22 -20.29
C VAL A 256 27.66 -4.30 -18.92
N ARG A 257 28.84 -3.71 -18.78
CA ARG A 257 29.56 -3.64 -17.49
C ARG A 257 28.95 -2.56 -16.59
N THR A 258 28.68 -2.89 -15.34
CA THR A 258 28.21 -1.94 -14.32
C THR A 258 29.38 -1.23 -13.62
N ASN A 259 29.06 -0.20 -12.84
CA ASN A 259 30.04 0.52 -12.01
C ASN A 259 30.78 -0.41 -11.04
N GLN A 260 30.12 -1.46 -10.53
CA GLN A 260 30.72 -2.44 -9.62
C GLN A 260 31.41 -3.60 -10.38
N GLY A 261 31.51 -3.53 -11.70
CA GLY A 261 32.14 -4.57 -12.52
C GLY A 261 31.27 -5.82 -12.73
N THR A 262 29.99 -5.79 -12.34
CA THR A 262 29.03 -6.84 -12.68
C THR A 262 28.51 -6.67 -14.11
N CYS A 263 27.69 -7.62 -14.57
CA CYS A 263 27.17 -7.67 -15.93
C CYS A 263 25.65 -7.46 -15.94
N ILE A 264 25.16 -6.55 -16.79
CA ILE A 264 23.74 -6.43 -17.15
C ILE A 264 23.55 -7.05 -18.53
N SER A 265 22.65 -8.02 -18.63
CA SER A 265 22.33 -8.71 -19.86
C SER A 265 20.85 -9.06 -19.90
N GLN A 266 20.10 -8.32 -20.70
CA GLN A 266 18.66 -8.50 -20.82
C GLN A 266 18.31 -9.66 -21.73
N GLN A 267 17.30 -10.45 -21.40
CA GLN A 267 16.84 -11.60 -22.18
C GLN A 267 15.37 -11.45 -22.56
N PRO A 268 15.01 -11.62 -23.86
CA PRO A 268 13.62 -11.56 -24.27
C PRO A 268 12.85 -12.76 -23.69
N ILE A 269 11.70 -12.50 -23.09
CA ILE A 269 10.80 -13.55 -22.56
C ILE A 269 9.65 -13.86 -23.52
N VAL A 270 9.37 -12.97 -24.47
CA VAL A 270 8.31 -13.11 -25.47
C VAL A 270 8.81 -13.84 -26.72
N SER A 271 7.89 -14.52 -27.40
CA SER A 271 8.14 -15.17 -28.69
C SER A 271 7.46 -14.42 -29.84
N LYS A 272 8.01 -14.58 -31.05
CA LYS A 272 7.39 -14.06 -32.27
C LYS A 272 5.95 -14.58 -32.41
N GLY A 273 5.01 -13.68 -32.67
CA GLY A 273 3.59 -13.98 -32.80
C GLY A 273 2.79 -13.84 -31.49
N ASN A 274 3.45 -13.62 -30.34
CA ASN A 274 2.72 -13.31 -29.12
C ASN A 274 2.07 -11.92 -29.20
N ARG A 275 0.83 -11.82 -28.72
CA ARG A 275 0.18 -10.52 -28.47
C ARG A 275 0.57 -10.04 -27.09
N VAL A 276 0.92 -8.76 -26.99
CA VAL A 276 1.33 -8.11 -25.75
C VAL A 276 0.40 -6.95 -25.43
N GLU A 277 0.16 -6.72 -24.14
CA GLU A 277 -0.63 -5.61 -23.64
C GLU A 277 0.26 -4.52 -23.03
N PRO A 278 -0.22 -3.26 -22.92
CA PRO A 278 0.52 -2.20 -22.26
C PRO A 278 0.87 -2.59 -20.81
N GLY A 279 2.15 -2.45 -20.44
CA GLY A 279 2.66 -2.83 -19.12
C GLY A 279 3.04 -4.30 -18.97
N GLN A 280 2.94 -5.12 -20.02
CA GLN A 280 3.45 -6.49 -20.01
C GLN A 280 4.98 -6.51 -20.15
N VAL A 281 5.65 -7.42 -19.44
CA VAL A 281 7.11 -7.61 -19.53
C VAL A 281 7.47 -8.21 -20.90
N LEU A 282 8.48 -7.61 -21.54
CA LEU A 282 9.04 -8.06 -22.83
C LEU A 282 10.41 -8.72 -22.66
N ALA A 283 11.23 -8.21 -21.75
CA ALA A 283 12.54 -8.74 -21.44
C ALA A 283 12.91 -8.50 -19.98
N ASP A 284 13.57 -9.49 -19.39
CA ASP A 284 14.19 -9.46 -18.05
C ASP A 284 15.64 -9.00 -18.14
#